data_AF-A0A1G8EWV1-F1
#
_entry.id   AF-A0A1G8EWV1-F1
#
_cell.length_a   1.000
_cell.length_b   1.000
_cell.length_c   1.000
_cell.angle_alpha   90.00
_cell.angle_beta   90.00
_cell.angle_gamma   90.00
#
_symmetry.space_group_name_H-M   'P 1'
#
loop_
_entity.id
_entity.type
_entity.pdbx_description
1 polymer ?
#
loop_
_entity_poly.entity_id
_entity_poly.type
_entity_poly.pdbx_seq_one_letter_code
_entity_poly.pdbx_strand_id
1 'polypeptide(L)'
;MRPEVRCQMRAKELMQLVTQRNSELAGDAQRAVGQRLLETYARLAEQNKHLLTDVMGGQMPHQLHHYPEGDAVDHDHGYQWFYHSHAPEDRPDSTEHGHFHLFAGKACWTHRHNSTGERAFQALTGRPAELANTRHLLAIGLSAKGVPSNLFTVNSWVTGDMMLSADATAMLLEQMKLNTGYETIDTVIECVVSLCRNQIEQLLAARDQVLFSWESANVLADRNLEVLSETTIDLDDLLQSPRRNESLG
;
A
#
# COMPACT_ATOMS: atom_id res chain seq x y z
N MET A 1 21.15 29.44 38.16
CA MET A 1 20.65 28.97 36.84
C MET A 1 19.31 29.64 36.58
N ARG A 2 19.15 30.41 35.48
CA ARG A 2 17.95 31.23 35.22
C ARG A 2 16.69 30.35 35.01
N PRO A 3 15.49 30.77 35.45
CA PRO A 3 14.25 29.98 35.35
C PRO A 3 13.92 29.47 33.94
N GLU A 4 14.25 30.26 32.91
CA GLU A 4 14.04 29.92 31.49
C GLU A 4 14.84 28.69 31.04
N VAL A 5 16.08 28.53 31.52
CA VAL A 5 16.94 27.38 31.19
C VAL A 5 16.38 26.09 31.83
N ARG A 6 15.80 26.19 33.03
CA ARG A 6 15.17 25.05 33.72
C ARG A 6 13.86 24.61 33.04
N CYS A 7 13.13 25.55 32.42
CA CYS A 7 11.92 25.27 31.65
C CYS A 7 12.27 24.56 30.32
N GLN A 8 13.29 25.04 29.61
CA GLN A 8 13.74 24.44 28.34
C GLN A 8 14.33 23.03 28.52
N MET A 9 15.07 22.76 29.61
CA MET A 9 15.57 21.40 29.89
C MET A 9 14.42 20.42 30.19
N ARG A 10 13.43 20.82 30.99
CA ARG A 10 12.24 19.99 31.26
C ARG A 10 11.43 19.71 29.99
N ALA A 11 11.30 20.67 29.08
CA ALA A 11 10.61 20.46 27.81
C ALA A 11 11.35 19.44 26.92
N LYS A 12 12.68 19.50 26.86
CA LYS A 12 13.50 18.52 26.13
C LYS A 12 13.40 17.11 26.73
N GLU A 13 13.47 16.99 28.05
CA GLU A 13 13.30 15.71 28.76
C GLU A 13 11.90 15.11 28.51
N LEU A 14 10.85 15.94 28.53
CA LEU A 14 9.48 15.49 28.21
C LEU A 14 9.36 15.01 26.76
N MET A 15 9.93 15.76 25.80
CA MET A 15 9.92 15.37 24.39
C MET A 15 10.64 14.05 24.16
N GLN A 16 11.80 13.82 24.80
CA GLN A 16 12.53 12.56 24.72
C GLN A 16 11.73 11.38 25.29
N LEU A 17 11.08 11.55 26.44
CA LEU A 17 10.22 10.53 27.04
C LEU A 17 9.01 10.19 26.16
N VAL A 18 8.38 11.20 25.55
CA VAL A 18 7.27 11.01 24.61
C VAL A 18 7.75 10.28 23.35
N THR A 19 8.89 10.66 22.78
CA THR A 19 9.48 9.99 21.62
C THR A 19 9.81 8.53 21.92
N GLN A 20 10.45 8.26 23.06
CA GLN A 20 10.79 6.90 23.47
C GLN A 20 9.53 6.05 23.69
N ARG A 21 8.52 6.59 24.38
CA ARG A 21 7.28 5.86 24.60
C ARG A 21 6.52 5.60 23.30
N ASN A 22 6.53 6.55 22.36
CA ASN A 22 5.94 6.36 21.04
C ASN A 22 6.68 5.30 20.21
N SER A 23 8.01 5.22 20.31
CA SER A 23 8.77 4.18 19.62
C SER A 23 8.53 2.78 20.22
N GLU A 24 8.42 2.67 21.55
CA GLU A 24 8.03 1.44 22.23
C GLU A 24 6.62 0.97 21.80
N LEU A 25 5.63 1.86 21.82
CA LEU A 25 4.27 1.56 21.38
C LEU A 25 4.19 1.18 19.90
N ALA A 26 4.94 1.87 19.04
CA ALA A 26 5.03 1.51 17.62
C ALA A 26 5.65 0.13 17.44
N GLY A 27 6.67 -0.22 18.23
CA GLY A 27 7.29 -1.55 18.22
C GLY A 27 6.35 -2.66 18.68
N ASP A 28 5.55 -2.43 19.73
CA ASP A 28 4.50 -3.36 20.18
C ASP A 28 3.41 -3.55 19.13
N ALA A 29 2.94 -2.45 18.52
CA ALA A 29 1.93 -2.50 17.46
C ALA A 29 2.45 -3.27 16.23
N GLN A 30 3.69 -3.03 15.80
CA GLN A 30 4.29 -3.72 14.67
C GLN A 30 4.46 -5.22 14.95
N ARG A 31 4.84 -5.61 16.18
CA ARG A 31 4.87 -7.02 16.59
C ARG A 31 3.50 -7.68 16.55
N ALA A 32 2.47 -7.00 17.04
CA ALA A 32 1.09 -7.51 17.00
C ALA A 32 0.58 -7.72 15.56
N VAL A 33 0.89 -6.78 14.65
CA VAL A 33 0.58 -6.92 13.22
C VAL A 33 1.31 -8.12 12.61
N GLY A 34 2.60 -8.26 12.90
CA GLY A 34 3.39 -9.40 12.43
C GLY A 34 2.84 -10.74 12.92
N GLN A 35 2.46 -10.83 14.20
CA GLN A 35 1.82 -12.01 14.77
C GLN A 35 0.49 -12.32 14.08
N ARG A 36 -0.37 -11.30 13.86
CA ARG A 36 -1.65 -11.48 13.15
C ARG A 36 -1.46 -12.03 11.73
N LEU A 37 -0.43 -11.57 11.02
CA LEU A 37 -0.08 -12.07 9.68
C LEU A 37 0.35 -13.55 9.73
N LEU A 38 1.25 -13.89 10.65
CA LEU A 38 1.73 -15.26 10.83
C LEU A 38 0.60 -16.22 11.22
N GLU A 39 -0.26 -15.84 12.16
CA GLU A 39 -1.43 -16.63 12.56
C GLU A 39 -2.39 -16.84 11.39
N THR A 40 -2.54 -15.84 10.52
CA THR A 40 -3.40 -15.94 9.34
C THR A 40 -2.86 -16.98 8.35
N TYR A 41 -1.57 -16.96 8.04
CA TYR A 41 -0.95 -17.98 7.19
C TYR A 41 -0.88 -19.35 7.85
N ALA A 42 -0.67 -19.42 9.17
CA ALA A 42 -0.69 -20.68 9.91
C ALA A 42 -2.07 -21.37 9.79
N ARG A 43 -3.17 -20.62 9.95
CA ARG A 43 -4.53 -21.16 9.75
C ARG A 43 -4.77 -21.63 8.33
N LEU A 44 -4.31 -20.89 7.32
CA LEU A 44 -4.40 -21.31 5.91
C LEU A 44 -3.63 -22.63 5.68
N ALA A 45 -2.43 -22.74 6.23
CA ALA A 45 -1.61 -23.95 6.13
C ALA A 45 -2.25 -25.16 6.84
N GLU A 46 -2.80 -24.98 8.05
CA GLU A 46 -3.54 -26.01 8.79
C GLU A 46 -4.75 -26.53 8.00
N GLN A 47 -5.39 -25.67 7.23
CA GLN A 47 -6.53 -26.00 6.38
C GLN A 47 -6.12 -26.49 4.97
N ASN A 48 -4.82 -26.54 4.67
CA ASN A 48 -4.28 -26.81 3.34
C ASN A 48 -4.92 -25.93 2.25
N LYS A 49 -5.10 -24.63 2.56
CA LYS A 49 -5.70 -23.64 1.67
C LYS A 49 -4.66 -22.65 1.16
N HIS A 50 -4.85 -22.22 -0.08
CA HIS A 50 -4.16 -21.06 -0.65
C HIS A 50 -4.90 -19.78 -0.24
N LEU A 51 -4.20 -18.64 -0.16
CA LEU A 51 -4.81 -17.34 0.18
C LEU A 51 -6.01 -17.01 -0.73
N LEU A 52 -5.92 -17.38 -2.00
CA LEU A 52 -6.91 -17.10 -3.02
C LEU A 52 -7.99 -18.19 -3.16
N THR A 53 -7.95 -19.26 -2.36
CA THR A 53 -8.87 -20.39 -2.51
C THR A 53 -10.34 -19.95 -2.44
N ASP A 54 -10.67 -19.10 -1.48
CA ASP A 54 -12.06 -18.71 -1.22
C ASP A 54 -12.56 -17.68 -2.27
N VAL A 55 -11.71 -16.75 -2.72
CA VAL A 55 -12.11 -15.75 -3.74
C VAL A 55 -12.25 -16.37 -5.14
N MET A 56 -11.52 -17.44 -5.44
CA MET A 56 -11.58 -18.13 -6.73
C MET A 56 -12.64 -19.23 -6.79
N GLY A 57 -13.33 -19.52 -5.67
CA GLY A 57 -14.28 -20.62 -5.61
C GLY A 57 -13.67 -21.99 -5.95
N GLY A 58 -12.37 -22.17 -5.69
CA GLY A 58 -11.62 -23.40 -6.02
C GLY A 58 -11.23 -23.56 -7.50
N GLN A 59 -11.42 -22.55 -8.34
CA GLN A 59 -10.97 -22.55 -9.74
C GLN A 59 -9.57 -21.96 -9.88
N MET A 60 -8.88 -22.29 -10.97
CA MET A 60 -7.64 -21.59 -11.34
C MET A 60 -7.99 -20.20 -11.86
N PRO A 61 -7.16 -19.17 -11.59
CA PRO A 61 -7.42 -17.84 -12.12
C PRO A 61 -7.35 -17.85 -13.64
N HIS A 62 -8.31 -17.16 -14.25
CA HIS A 62 -8.25 -16.79 -15.65
C HIS A 62 -7.40 -15.52 -15.76
N GLN A 63 -6.50 -15.49 -16.75
CA GLN A 63 -5.61 -14.35 -16.97
C GLN A 63 -6.43 -13.08 -17.25
N LEU A 64 -5.98 -11.96 -16.68
CA LEU A 64 -6.60 -10.63 -16.79
C LEU A 64 -8.04 -10.52 -16.23
N HIS A 65 -8.60 -11.60 -15.68
CA HIS A 65 -9.88 -11.53 -14.97
C HIS A 65 -9.69 -11.01 -13.56
N HIS A 66 -10.62 -10.16 -13.15
CA HIS A 66 -10.70 -9.67 -11.78
C HIS A 66 -11.37 -10.71 -10.88
N TYR A 67 -10.81 -10.84 -9.68
CA TYR A 67 -11.34 -11.67 -8.61
C TYR A 67 -11.45 -10.83 -7.31
N PRO A 68 -12.62 -10.83 -6.65
CA PRO A 68 -13.87 -11.43 -7.12
C PRO A 68 -14.46 -10.70 -8.34
N GLU A 69 -15.45 -11.31 -8.99
CA GLU A 69 -16.22 -10.63 -10.03
C GLU A 69 -16.92 -9.40 -9.43
N GLY A 70 -16.71 -8.23 -10.05
CA GLY A 70 -17.23 -6.95 -9.55
C GLY A 70 -16.37 -6.29 -8.48
N ASP A 71 -15.15 -6.78 -8.26
CA ASP A 71 -14.18 -6.32 -7.26
C ASP A 71 -14.68 -6.48 -5.80
N ALA A 72 -13.75 -6.52 -4.85
CA ALA A 72 -14.05 -6.59 -3.44
C ALA A 72 -14.18 -5.16 -2.88
N VAL A 73 -15.41 -4.73 -2.59
CA VAL A 73 -15.72 -3.34 -2.19
C VAL A 73 -16.14 -3.25 -0.73
N ASP A 74 -15.34 -2.53 0.07
CA ASP A 74 -15.68 -2.12 1.43
C ASP A 74 -16.52 -0.82 1.39
N HIS A 75 -17.81 -0.98 1.60
CA HIS A 75 -18.76 0.12 1.60
C HIS A 75 -18.74 0.94 2.91
N ASP A 76 -18.18 0.39 3.99
CA ASP A 76 -18.12 1.03 5.30
C ASP A 76 -16.97 2.04 5.35
N HIS A 77 -15.81 1.67 4.81
CA HIS A 77 -14.59 2.48 4.85
C HIS A 77 -14.22 3.10 3.51
N GLY A 78 -14.84 2.66 2.40
CA GLY A 78 -14.68 3.23 1.07
C GLY A 78 -13.43 2.75 0.32
N TYR A 79 -12.86 1.62 0.71
CA TYR A 79 -11.74 0.99 0.01
C TYR A 79 -12.22 -0.16 -0.86
N GLN A 80 -11.42 -0.52 -1.86
CA GLN A 80 -11.69 -1.71 -2.67
C GLN A 80 -10.39 -2.34 -3.12
N TRP A 81 -10.45 -3.62 -3.44
CA TRP A 81 -9.37 -4.32 -4.11
C TRP A 81 -9.90 -5.33 -5.13
N PHE A 82 -9.08 -5.65 -6.11
CA PHE A 82 -9.27 -6.85 -6.93
C PHE A 82 -7.94 -7.57 -7.09
N TYR A 83 -8.01 -8.88 -7.29
CA TYR A 83 -6.89 -9.72 -7.68
C TYR A 83 -6.98 -10.04 -9.17
N HIS A 84 -5.85 -10.04 -9.88
CA HIS A 84 -5.75 -10.66 -11.20
C HIS A 84 -4.38 -11.32 -11.41
N SER A 85 -4.29 -12.14 -12.44
CA SER A 85 -3.04 -12.82 -12.83
C SER A 85 -2.71 -12.53 -14.29
N HIS A 86 -1.41 -12.51 -14.59
CA HIS A 86 -0.89 -12.43 -15.95
C HIS A 86 -0.53 -13.82 -16.47
N ALA A 87 -0.41 -13.95 -17.79
CA ALA A 87 0.21 -15.14 -18.34
C ALA A 87 1.70 -15.16 -17.98
N PRO A 88 2.30 -16.33 -17.68
CA PRO A 88 3.75 -16.42 -17.53
C PRO A 88 4.50 -15.92 -18.77
N GLU A 89 3.91 -16.03 -19.95
CA GLU A 89 4.48 -15.52 -21.21
C GLU A 89 4.51 -13.98 -21.28
N ASP A 90 3.57 -13.30 -20.61
CA ASP A 90 3.51 -11.84 -20.54
C ASP A 90 4.56 -11.27 -19.58
N ARG A 91 5.05 -12.10 -18.66
CA ARG A 91 6.01 -11.73 -17.60
C ARG A 91 7.11 -12.80 -17.46
N PRO A 92 7.93 -13.02 -18.51
CA PRO A 92 8.88 -14.14 -18.54
C PRO A 92 9.97 -14.10 -17.45
N ASP A 93 10.28 -12.89 -16.95
CA ASP A 93 11.25 -12.67 -15.87
C ASP A 93 10.60 -12.57 -14.49
N SER A 94 9.28 -12.78 -14.40
CA SER A 94 8.53 -12.66 -13.14
C SER A 94 8.20 -14.03 -12.56
N THR A 95 8.38 -14.16 -11.24
CA THR A 95 7.90 -15.31 -10.45
C THR A 95 6.53 -15.05 -9.81
N GLU A 96 5.87 -13.98 -10.25
CA GLU A 96 4.59 -13.52 -9.76
C GLU A 96 3.45 -14.47 -10.20
N HIS A 97 2.63 -14.88 -9.24
CA HIS A 97 1.39 -15.60 -9.51
C HIS A 97 0.27 -14.65 -10.00
N GLY A 98 0.28 -13.44 -9.47
CA GLY A 98 -0.60 -12.32 -9.76
C GLY A 98 -0.58 -11.34 -8.60
N HIS A 99 -1.41 -10.31 -8.66
CA HIS A 99 -1.36 -9.21 -7.71
C HIS A 99 -2.74 -8.68 -7.36
N PHE A 100 -2.80 -8.09 -6.17
CA PHE A 100 -3.91 -7.23 -5.77
C PHE A 100 -3.65 -5.81 -6.25
N HIS A 101 -4.67 -5.14 -6.78
CA HIS A 101 -4.72 -3.70 -6.88
C HIS A 101 -5.57 -3.13 -5.75
N LEU A 102 -5.09 -2.08 -5.08
CA LEU A 102 -5.81 -1.41 -4.00
C LEU A 102 -6.28 -0.03 -4.43
N PHE A 103 -7.50 0.34 -4.06
CA PHE A 103 -8.07 1.63 -4.40
C PHE A 103 -8.82 2.28 -3.24
N ALA A 104 -8.87 3.62 -3.28
CA ALA A 104 -9.71 4.42 -2.41
C ALA A 104 -10.83 5.09 -3.21
N GLY A 105 -12.07 4.92 -2.76
CA GLY A 105 -13.24 5.61 -3.28
C GLY A 105 -13.27 7.08 -2.88
N LYS A 106 -14.14 7.83 -3.56
CA LYS A 106 -14.28 9.29 -3.42
C LYS A 106 -14.40 9.80 -1.97
N ALA A 107 -15.13 9.09 -1.12
CA ALA A 107 -15.34 9.49 0.27
C ALA A 107 -14.04 9.63 1.08
N CYS A 108 -12.99 8.87 0.71
CA CYS A 108 -11.74 8.86 1.46
C CYS A 108 -10.86 10.10 1.20
N TRP A 109 -11.03 10.77 0.06
CA TRP A 109 -10.08 11.79 -0.41
C TRP A 109 -10.69 13.18 -0.69
N THR A 110 -12.01 13.34 -0.68
CA THR A 110 -12.68 14.64 -0.95
C THR A 110 -12.31 15.76 0.03
N HIS A 111 -11.92 15.44 1.26
CA HIS A 111 -11.53 16.44 2.25
C HIS A 111 -10.06 16.87 2.16
N ARG A 112 -9.27 16.29 1.25
CA ARG A 112 -7.79 16.36 1.26
C ARG A 112 -7.15 17.17 0.13
N HIS A 113 -7.93 17.91 -0.66
CA HIS A 113 -7.49 18.48 -1.95
C HIS A 113 -6.57 19.70 -1.94
N ASN A 114 -6.21 20.26 -0.77
CA ASN A 114 -5.56 21.58 -0.73
C ASN A 114 -4.06 21.54 -0.43
N SER A 115 -3.41 20.37 -0.43
CA SER A 115 -1.95 20.30 -0.31
C SER A 115 -1.26 20.74 -1.61
N THR A 116 0.02 21.12 -1.53
CA THR A 116 0.82 21.47 -2.71
C THR A 116 1.02 20.27 -3.63
N GLY A 117 1.24 19.06 -3.08
CA GLY A 117 1.34 17.82 -3.84
C GLY A 117 0.05 17.50 -4.59
N GLU A 118 -1.11 17.64 -3.95
CA GLU A 118 -2.41 17.39 -4.59
C GLU A 118 -2.68 18.34 -5.75
N ARG A 119 -2.31 19.62 -5.63
CA ARG A 119 -2.42 20.57 -6.75
C ARG A 119 -1.51 20.19 -7.92
N ALA A 120 -0.30 19.68 -7.66
CA ALA A 120 0.60 19.23 -8.71
C ALA A 120 0.05 17.99 -9.44
N PHE A 121 -0.49 17.02 -8.70
CA PHE A 121 -1.17 15.85 -9.27
C PHE A 121 -2.45 16.21 -10.03
N GLN A 122 -3.21 17.18 -9.55
CA GLN A 122 -4.37 17.70 -10.28
C GLN A 122 -3.96 18.35 -11.60
N ALA A 123 -2.79 18.98 -11.67
CA ALA A 123 -2.27 19.54 -12.91
C ALA A 123 -1.84 18.45 -13.91
N LEU A 124 -1.23 17.35 -13.43
CA LEU A 124 -0.88 16.19 -14.26
C LEU A 124 -2.10 15.48 -14.85
N THR A 125 -3.14 15.31 -14.02
CA THR A 125 -4.36 14.57 -14.38
C THR A 125 -5.37 15.39 -15.17
N GLY A 126 -5.22 16.72 -15.21
CA GLY A 126 -6.18 17.64 -15.78
C GLY A 126 -7.48 17.77 -14.95
N ARG A 127 -8.51 18.39 -15.55
CA ARG A 127 -9.89 18.37 -15.05
C ARG A 127 -10.76 17.47 -15.95
N PRO A 128 -10.62 16.14 -15.92
CA PRO A 128 -11.44 15.28 -16.76
C PRO A 128 -12.90 15.39 -16.33
N ALA A 129 -13.80 15.57 -17.31
CA ALA A 129 -15.24 15.75 -17.10
C ALA A 129 -15.93 14.50 -16.55
N GLU A 130 -15.31 13.33 -16.73
CA GLU A 130 -15.69 12.06 -16.13
C GLU A 130 -14.57 11.64 -15.18
N LEU A 131 -14.69 12.04 -13.92
CA LEU A 131 -13.73 11.64 -12.89
C LEU A 131 -13.96 10.15 -12.58
N ALA A 132 -12.92 9.35 -12.73
CA ALA A 132 -12.88 8.03 -12.12
C ALA A 132 -13.22 8.16 -10.62
N ASN A 133 -14.13 7.34 -10.12
CA ASN A 133 -14.65 7.42 -8.75
C ASN A 133 -13.63 6.94 -7.72
N THR A 134 -12.57 6.31 -8.18
CA THR A 134 -11.54 5.65 -7.38
C THR A 134 -10.16 6.26 -7.66
N ARG A 135 -9.26 6.02 -6.71
CA ARG A 135 -7.85 6.39 -6.80
C ARG A 135 -7.03 5.14 -6.53
N HIS A 136 -6.19 4.76 -7.48
CA HIS A 136 -5.28 3.64 -7.28
C HIS A 136 -4.23 4.02 -6.22
N LEU A 137 -4.03 3.13 -5.25
CA LEU A 137 -3.10 3.33 -4.14
C LEU A 137 -1.76 2.66 -4.44
N LEU A 138 -1.76 1.34 -4.55
CA LEU A 138 -0.63 0.50 -4.93
C LEU A 138 -1.11 -0.90 -5.32
N ALA A 139 -0.21 -1.70 -5.87
CA ALA A 139 -0.40 -3.12 -6.09
C ALA A 139 0.50 -3.96 -5.18
N ILE A 140 0.02 -5.16 -4.80
CA ILE A 140 0.73 -6.15 -3.99
C ILE A 140 0.86 -7.44 -4.80
N GLY A 141 2.07 -7.75 -5.27
CA GLY A 141 2.33 -9.00 -6.00
C GLY A 141 2.56 -10.19 -5.08
N LEU A 142 2.01 -11.33 -5.48
CA LEU A 142 2.09 -12.59 -4.76
C LEU A 142 3.05 -13.55 -5.46
N SER A 143 3.83 -14.26 -4.65
CA SER A 143 4.53 -15.46 -5.09
C SER A 143 3.55 -16.59 -5.45
N ALA A 144 4.05 -17.64 -6.10
CA ALA A 144 3.30 -18.87 -6.41
C ALA A 144 2.66 -19.57 -5.19
N LYS A 145 3.09 -19.23 -3.96
CA LYS A 145 2.52 -19.76 -2.72
C LYS A 145 1.45 -18.85 -2.10
N GLY A 146 1.13 -17.74 -2.75
CA GLY A 146 0.16 -16.76 -2.26
C GLY A 146 0.72 -15.84 -1.18
N VAL A 147 2.05 -15.73 -1.08
CA VAL A 147 2.73 -14.86 -0.12
C VAL A 147 3.15 -13.56 -0.81
N PRO A 148 2.82 -12.38 -0.25
CA PRO A 148 3.28 -11.06 -0.73
C PRO A 148 4.79 -11.02 -0.93
N SER A 149 5.23 -10.50 -2.07
CA SER A 149 6.62 -10.58 -2.54
C SER A 149 7.17 -9.28 -3.13
N ASN A 150 6.30 -8.42 -3.68
CA ASN A 150 6.68 -7.07 -4.09
C ASN A 150 5.50 -6.10 -3.88
N LEU A 151 5.83 -4.82 -3.91
CA LEU A 151 4.89 -3.71 -3.98
C LEU A 151 5.25 -2.87 -5.19
N PHE A 152 4.25 -2.42 -5.95
CA PHE A 152 4.49 -1.58 -7.11
C PHE A 152 3.35 -0.59 -7.35
N THR A 153 3.64 0.41 -8.16
CA THR A 153 2.65 1.38 -8.62
C THR A 153 2.62 1.38 -10.14
N VAL A 154 1.42 1.53 -10.69
CA VAL A 154 1.18 1.53 -12.14
C VAL A 154 0.64 2.87 -12.58
N ASN A 155 0.80 3.16 -13.87
CA ASN A 155 0.30 4.38 -14.48
C ASN A 155 -1.23 4.37 -14.62
N SER A 156 -1.84 5.55 -14.70
CA SER A 156 -3.29 5.75 -14.74
C SER A 156 -3.96 5.04 -15.91
N TRP A 157 -3.29 4.91 -17.05
CA TRP A 157 -3.85 4.16 -18.19
C TRP A 157 -4.04 2.68 -17.91
N VAL A 158 -3.29 2.10 -16.96
CA VAL A 158 -3.35 0.68 -16.60
C VAL A 158 -4.65 0.35 -15.90
N THR A 159 -5.04 1.21 -14.95
CA THR A 159 -6.25 1.01 -14.13
C THR A 159 -7.46 1.78 -14.63
N GLY A 160 -7.27 2.78 -15.51
CA GLY A 160 -8.30 3.75 -15.86
C GLY A 160 -8.57 4.77 -14.73
N ASP A 161 -7.86 4.68 -13.62
CA ASP A 161 -8.04 5.53 -12.44
C ASP A 161 -7.05 6.68 -12.38
N MET A 162 -7.42 7.71 -11.62
CA MET A 162 -6.52 8.82 -11.34
C MET A 162 -5.69 8.53 -10.07
N MET A 163 -4.69 9.38 -9.83
CA MET A 163 -3.79 9.26 -8.69
C MET A 163 -3.93 10.42 -7.71
N LEU A 164 -3.45 10.18 -6.50
CA LEU A 164 -3.16 11.19 -5.50
C LEU A 164 -1.64 11.28 -5.32
N SER A 165 -1.16 12.36 -4.71
CA SER A 165 0.27 12.50 -4.38
C SER A 165 0.75 11.43 -3.41
N ALA A 166 2.06 11.23 -3.32
CA ALA A 166 2.67 10.27 -2.41
C ALA A 166 2.17 10.45 -0.97
N ASP A 167 2.15 11.69 -0.47
CA ASP A 167 1.69 12.00 0.88
C ASP A 167 0.23 11.60 1.10
N ALA A 168 -0.66 11.95 0.17
CA ALA A 168 -2.08 11.63 0.30
C ALA A 168 -2.34 10.13 0.18
N THR A 169 -1.67 9.43 -0.74
CA THR A 169 -1.75 7.98 -0.88
C THR A 169 -1.23 7.29 0.40
N ALA A 170 -0.08 7.71 0.93
CA ALA A 170 0.49 7.15 2.15
C ALA A 170 -0.44 7.33 3.35
N MET A 171 -1.05 8.52 3.51
CA MET A 171 -2.02 8.78 4.57
C MET A 171 -3.30 7.93 4.46
N LEU A 172 -3.74 7.59 3.24
CA LEU A 172 -4.88 6.70 3.04
C LEU A 172 -4.52 5.26 3.41
N LEU A 173 -3.37 4.77 2.96
CA LEU A 173 -2.87 3.44 3.28
C LEU A 173 -2.64 3.25 4.78
N GLU A 174 -2.12 4.27 5.48
CA GLU A 174 -1.96 4.25 6.94
C GLU A 174 -3.28 4.08 7.69
N GLN A 175 -4.36 4.68 7.18
CA GLN A 175 -5.68 4.68 7.81
C GLN A 175 -6.58 3.56 7.30
N MET A 176 -6.07 2.74 6.38
CA MET A 176 -6.86 1.75 5.69
C MET A 176 -7.36 0.69 6.67
N LYS A 177 -8.66 0.43 6.56
CA LYS A 177 -9.36 -0.70 7.16
C LYS A 177 -10.21 -1.33 6.07
N LEU A 178 -10.24 -2.66 6.06
CA LEU A 178 -10.93 -3.44 5.07
C LEU A 178 -12.00 -4.32 5.73
N ASN A 179 -13.21 -4.21 5.18
CA ASN A 179 -14.36 -5.04 5.49
C ASN A 179 -15.06 -5.43 4.18
N THR A 180 -14.35 -6.11 3.29
CA THR A 180 -14.86 -6.47 1.96
C THR A 180 -15.67 -7.76 1.94
N GLY A 181 -15.74 -8.46 3.08
CA GLY A 181 -16.31 -9.80 3.20
C GLY A 181 -15.30 -10.94 2.98
N TYR A 182 -14.06 -10.62 2.62
CA TYR A 182 -12.96 -11.58 2.47
C TYR A 182 -11.92 -11.41 3.58
N GLU A 183 -12.33 -11.68 4.82
CA GLU A 183 -11.57 -11.37 6.05
C GLU A 183 -10.10 -11.80 6.04
N THR A 184 -9.80 -12.97 5.44
CA THR A 184 -8.43 -13.49 5.37
C THR A 184 -7.55 -12.65 4.42
N ILE A 185 -8.08 -12.26 3.25
CA ILE A 185 -7.38 -11.40 2.29
C ILE A 185 -7.25 -9.99 2.84
N ASP A 186 -8.35 -9.44 3.39
CA ASP A 186 -8.37 -8.14 4.04
C ASP A 186 -7.29 -8.06 5.14
N THR A 187 -7.22 -9.08 5.99
CA THR A 187 -6.20 -9.17 7.05
C THR A 187 -4.77 -9.17 6.49
N VAL A 188 -4.50 -9.96 5.44
CA VAL A 188 -3.17 -10.00 4.82
C VAL A 188 -2.81 -8.64 4.24
N ILE A 189 -3.70 -8.01 3.47
CA ILE A 189 -3.48 -6.70 2.86
C ILE A 189 -3.19 -5.64 3.93
N GLU A 190 -4.03 -5.55 4.97
CA GLU A 190 -3.82 -4.60 6.07
C GLU A 190 -2.48 -4.79 6.77
N CYS A 191 -2.11 -6.06 7.04
CA CYS A 191 -0.85 -6.35 7.73
C CYS A 191 0.36 -6.02 6.88
N VAL A 192 0.34 -6.36 5.58
CA VAL A 192 1.42 -6.03 4.64
C VAL A 192 1.60 -4.53 4.52
N VAL A 193 0.51 -3.78 4.32
CA VAL A 193 0.55 -2.32 4.23
C VAL A 193 1.10 -1.71 5.51
N SER A 194 0.71 -2.22 6.67
CA SER A 194 1.20 -1.74 7.96
C SER A 194 2.69 -2.05 8.18
N LEU A 195 3.16 -3.26 7.86
CA LEU A 195 4.55 -3.66 8.01
C LEU A 195 5.48 -2.95 7.02
N CYS A 196 5.01 -2.70 5.80
CA CYS A 196 5.80 -2.13 4.71
C CYS A 196 5.74 -0.60 4.64
N ARG A 197 5.31 0.10 5.71
CA ARG A 197 5.11 1.55 5.70
C ARG A 197 6.30 2.33 5.11
N ASN A 198 7.52 2.03 5.55
CA ASN A 198 8.72 2.74 5.08
C ASN A 198 8.96 2.47 3.58
N GLN A 199 8.78 1.22 3.15
CA GLN A 199 8.92 0.80 1.76
C GLN A 199 7.86 1.47 0.89
N ILE A 200 6.64 1.60 1.38
CA ILE A 200 5.53 2.28 0.70
C ILE A 200 5.83 3.77 0.52
N GLU A 201 6.34 4.46 1.55
CA GLU A 201 6.73 5.87 1.44
C GLU A 201 7.80 6.08 0.35
N GLN A 202 8.82 5.21 0.32
CA GLN A 202 9.87 5.25 -0.71
C GLN A 202 9.34 4.92 -2.10
N LEU A 203 8.47 3.91 -2.20
CA LEU A 203 7.82 3.49 -3.43
C LEU A 203 6.99 4.63 -4.05
N LEU A 204 6.22 5.33 -3.23
CA LEU A 204 5.37 6.43 -3.66
C LEU A 204 6.19 7.67 -4.02
N ALA A 205 7.26 7.97 -3.28
CA ALA A 205 8.17 9.04 -3.64
C ALA A 205 8.86 8.78 -5.00
N ALA A 206 9.29 7.55 -5.25
CA ALA A 206 9.87 7.14 -6.53
C ALA A 206 8.86 7.26 -7.68
N ARG A 207 7.61 6.84 -7.47
CA ARG A 207 6.50 7.00 -8.43
C ARG A 207 6.34 8.47 -8.84
N ASP A 208 6.23 9.35 -7.85
CA ASP A 208 6.02 10.78 -8.08
C ASP A 208 7.22 11.37 -8.86
N GLN A 209 8.45 11.00 -8.48
CA GLN A 209 9.66 11.43 -9.17
C GLN A 209 9.68 11.01 -10.65
N VAL A 210 9.27 9.78 -10.97
CA VAL A 210 9.15 9.30 -12.35
C VAL A 210 8.13 10.14 -13.13
N LEU A 211 6.94 10.34 -12.58
CA LEU A 211 5.88 11.10 -13.23
C LEU A 211 6.28 12.56 -13.53
N PHE A 212 6.93 13.24 -12.58
CA PHE A 212 7.30 14.66 -12.75
C PHE A 212 8.59 14.88 -13.54
N SER A 213 9.43 13.84 -13.72
CA SER A 213 10.63 13.94 -14.56
C SER A 213 10.42 13.45 -15.99
N TRP A 214 9.29 12.81 -16.28
CA TRP A 214 9.00 12.28 -17.60
C TRP A 214 8.65 13.37 -18.60
N GLU A 215 9.40 13.47 -19.69
CA GLU A 215 9.22 14.48 -20.73
C GLU A 215 8.08 14.11 -21.70
N SER A 216 6.84 14.11 -21.22
CA SER A 216 5.64 13.92 -22.04
C SER A 216 4.50 14.83 -21.57
N ALA A 217 3.82 15.47 -22.52
CA ALA A 217 2.63 16.26 -22.24
C ALA A 217 1.43 15.40 -21.78
N ASN A 218 1.51 14.07 -21.94
CA ASN A 218 0.45 13.13 -21.55
C ASN A 218 1.02 11.91 -20.82
N VAL A 219 1.89 12.15 -19.83
CA VAL A 219 2.59 11.11 -19.05
C VAL A 219 1.65 10.04 -18.51
N LEU A 220 0.42 10.41 -18.11
CA LEU A 220 -0.55 9.49 -17.53
C LEU A 220 -1.20 8.52 -18.54
N ALA A 221 -1.07 8.80 -19.83
CA ALA A 221 -1.53 7.95 -20.92
C ALA A 221 -0.38 7.27 -21.69
N ASP A 222 0.87 7.49 -21.28
CA ASP A 222 2.05 6.97 -21.97
C ASP A 222 2.21 5.47 -21.72
N ARG A 223 2.00 4.67 -22.76
CA ARG A 223 2.05 3.21 -22.72
C ARG A 223 3.47 2.65 -22.51
N ASN A 224 4.51 3.49 -22.64
CA ASN A 224 5.88 3.09 -22.31
C ASN A 224 6.15 3.15 -20.79
N LEU A 225 5.27 3.80 -20.03
CA LEU A 225 5.30 3.86 -18.57
C LEU A 225 4.14 3.05 -18.02
N GLU A 226 4.33 1.74 -17.91
CA GLU A 226 3.36 0.86 -17.26
C GLU A 226 3.56 0.85 -15.73
N VAL A 227 4.73 0.41 -15.29
CA VAL A 227 5.15 0.39 -13.88
C VAL A 227 5.94 1.66 -13.58
N LEU A 228 5.50 2.42 -12.57
CA LEU A 228 6.11 3.70 -12.19
C LEU A 228 7.15 3.55 -11.08
N SER A 229 6.97 2.56 -10.21
CA SER A 229 7.92 2.19 -9.18
C SER A 229 7.62 0.77 -8.68
N GLU A 230 8.65 0.07 -8.23
CA GLU A 230 8.56 -1.27 -7.67
C GLU A 230 9.59 -1.46 -6.55
N THR A 231 9.24 -2.27 -5.56
CA THR A 231 10.17 -2.74 -4.53
C THR A 231 9.84 -4.17 -4.10
N THR A 232 10.86 -5.01 -3.99
CA THR A 232 10.71 -6.37 -3.43
C THR A 232 10.56 -6.28 -1.92
N ILE A 233 9.69 -7.11 -1.36
CA ILE A 233 9.50 -7.25 0.08
C ILE A 233 9.86 -8.66 0.52
N ASP A 234 10.57 -8.74 1.64
CA ASP A 234 10.84 -9.98 2.35
C ASP A 234 10.09 -9.93 3.69
N LEU A 235 9.04 -10.73 3.82
CA LEU A 235 8.23 -10.74 5.02
C LEU A 235 9.00 -11.32 6.21
N ASP A 236 9.93 -12.26 6.01
CA ASP A 236 10.72 -12.82 7.11
C ASP A 236 11.64 -11.73 7.69
N ASP A 237 12.30 -10.95 6.84
CA ASP A 237 13.12 -9.80 7.29
C ASP A 237 12.29 -8.73 8.02
N LEU A 238 11.07 -8.46 7.51
CA LEU A 238 10.14 -7.49 8.10
C LEU A 238 9.63 -7.94 9.48
N LEU A 239 9.47 -9.24 9.69
CA LEU A 239 9.03 -9.85 10.95
C LEU A 239 10.18 -10.03 11.95
N GLN A 240 11.41 -10.21 11.47
CA GLN A 240 12.58 -10.40 12.31
C GLN A 240 13.19 -9.09 12.80
N SER A 241 13.04 -7.98 12.08
CA SER A 241 13.71 -6.71 12.39
C SER A 241 13.18 -6.06 13.69
N PRO A 242 13.91 -6.09 14.82
CA PRO A 242 13.65 -5.15 15.90
C PRO A 242 14.29 -3.83 15.46
N ARG A 243 13.51 -2.83 15.06
CA ARG A 243 14.09 -1.56 14.58
C ARG A 243 15.08 -1.05 15.63
N ARG A 244 16.37 -1.05 15.29
CA ARG A 244 17.40 -0.40 16.10
C ARG A 244 17.03 1.06 16.20
N ASN A 245 16.98 1.59 17.41
CA ASN A 245 17.02 3.03 17.65
C ASN A 245 18.26 3.58 16.94
N GLU A 246 18.09 4.22 15.79
CA GLU A 246 19.11 5.13 15.27
C GLU A 246 19.15 6.36 16.17
N SER A 247 19.90 6.19 17.26
CA SER A 247 20.45 7.29 18.02
C SER A 247 21.55 7.88 17.13
N LEU A 248 21.24 8.96 16.42
CA LEU A 248 22.25 9.81 15.79
C LEU A 248 23.24 10.22 16.87
N GLY A 249 24.49 9.77 16.73
CA GLY A 249 25.65 10.25 17.48
C GLY A 249 26.12 11.60 16.98
#